data_AF-A0AAX7VN56-F1
#
_entry.id   AF-A0AAX7VN56-F1
#
_cell.length_a   1.000
_cell.length_b   1.000
_cell.length_c   1.000
_cell.angle_alpha   90.00
_cell.angle_beta   90.00
_cell.angle_gamma   90.00
#
_symmetry.space_group_name_H-M   'P 1'
#
loop_
_entity.id
_entity.type
_entity.pdbx_description
1 polymer ?
#
loop_
_entity_poly.entity_id
_entity_poly.type
_entity_poly.pdbx_seq_one_letter_code
_entity_poly.pdbx_strand_id
1 'polypeptide(L)' 'MARPEQVLLLEPQHELKFRGPFTDVVTATLKLTNPTDRNVCFKVKTTAPRRYCVRPNSGIIDAGTSINVFGKDLCIFFAR' A
#
# COMPACT_ATOMS: atom_id res chain seq x y z
N MET A 1 -22.79 4.90 -11.82
CA MET A 1 -21.51 4.20 -12.09
C MET A 1 -21.16 3.37 -10.87
N ALA A 2 -21.29 2.05 -10.93
CA ALA A 2 -21.00 1.17 -9.79
C ALA A 2 -19.50 1.16 -9.53
N ARG A 3 -19.09 1.33 -8.27
CA ARG A 3 -17.69 1.06 -7.89
C ARG A 3 -17.48 -0.44 -8.06
N PRO A 4 -16.45 -0.89 -8.80
CA PRO A 4 -16.15 -2.31 -8.88
C PRO A 4 -15.94 -2.84 -7.45
N GLU A 5 -16.51 -4.02 -7.16
CA GLU A 5 -16.34 -4.66 -5.86
C GLU A 5 -14.85 -4.89 -5.60
N GLN A 6 -14.42 -4.57 -4.38
CA GLN A 6 -13.04 -4.74 -3.97
C GLN A 6 -12.78 -6.22 -3.70
N VAL A 7 -12.08 -6.88 -4.64
CA VAL A 7 -11.76 -8.32 -4.57
C VAL A 7 -10.53 -8.64 -3.74
N LEU A 8 -9.63 -7.67 -3.54
CA LEU A 8 -8.39 -7.87 -2.79
C LEU A 8 -8.64 -7.74 -1.28
N LEU A 9 -8.06 -8.66 -0.52
CA LEU A 9 -8.02 -8.59 0.94
C LEU A 9 -6.84 -7.73 1.38
N LEU A 10 -7.11 -6.72 2.21
CA LEU A 10 -6.13 -5.76 2.71
C LEU A 10 -5.82 -6.05 4.18
N GLU A 11 -4.54 -6.17 4.50
CA GLU A 11 -4.04 -6.26 5.87
C GLU A 11 -2.99 -5.18 6.08
N PRO A 12 -3.25 -4.13 6.88
CA PRO A 12 -4.49 -3.80 7.59
C PRO A 12 -5.63 -3.29 6.67
N GLN A 13 -6.89 -3.58 7.05
CA GLN A 13 -8.07 -3.33 6.20
C GLN A 13 -8.50 -1.86 6.12
N HIS A 14 -8.37 -1.11 7.22
CA HIS A 14 -8.95 0.24 7.34
C HIS A 14 -7.90 1.35 7.34
N GLU A 15 -6.79 1.14 8.06
CA GLU A 15 -5.79 2.19 8.30
C GLU A 15 -4.38 1.60 8.39
N LEU A 16 -3.42 2.31 7.78
CA LEU A 16 -2.00 1.98 7.85
C LEU A 16 -1.34 2.91 8.88
N LYS A 17 -0.96 2.36 10.04
CA LYS A 17 -0.35 3.13 11.13
C LYS A 17 1.17 3.18 10.98
N PHE A 18 1.70 4.39 10.93
CA PHE A 18 3.13 4.64 11.04
C PHE A 18 3.44 4.90 12.52
N ARG A 19 4.26 4.03 13.12
CA ARG A 19 4.70 4.21 14.51
C ARG A 19 6.04 4.93 14.50
N GLY A 20 6.11 6.01 15.27
CA GLY A 20 7.35 6.76 15.47
C GLY A 20 8.43 5.94 16.19
N PRO A 21 9.65 6.47 16.29
CA PRO A 21 10.00 7.88 16.14
C PRO A 21 9.99 8.37 14.68
N PHE A 22 9.40 9.54 14.46
CA PHE A 22 9.40 10.27 13.17
C PHE A 22 10.70 11.08 13.00
N THR A 23 11.83 10.53 13.46
CA THR A 23 13.17 11.09 13.24
C THR A 23 13.82 10.51 12.00
N ASP A 24 13.36 9.32 11.59
CA ASP A 24 13.90 8.55 10.48
C ASP A 24 12.77 8.05 9.57
N VAL A 25 13.13 7.45 8.43
CA VAL A 25 12.16 6.89 7.49
C VAL A 25 11.36 5.78 8.15
N VAL A 26 10.10 6.08 8.48
CA VAL A 26 9.17 5.07 9.00
C VAL A 26 8.57 4.30 7.83
N THR A 27 8.69 2.97 7.87
CA THR A 27 8.08 2.07 6.88
C THR A 27 6.89 1.36 7.51
N ALA A 28 5.77 1.33 6.80
CA ALA A 28 4.61 0.52 7.14
C ALA A 28 4.29 -0.45 5.99
N THR A 29 3.82 -1.64 6.33
CA THR A 29 3.54 -2.71 5.38
C THR A 29 2.05 -2.90 5.23
N LEU A 30 1.57 -2.83 3.99
CA LEU A 30 0.22 -3.19 3.57
C LEU A 30 0.31 -4.47 2.76
N LYS A 31 -0.29 -5.55 3.24
CA LYS A 31 -0.36 -6.81 2.53
C LYS A 31 -1.66 -6.85 1.74
N LEU A 32 -1.53 -7.13 0.44
CA LEU A 32 -2.63 -7.33 -0.49
C LEU A 32 -2.67 -8.81 -0.84
N THR A 33 -3.78 -9.48 -0.54
CA THR A 33 -3.98 -10.88 -0.88
C THR A 33 -5.07 -10.99 -1.94
N ASN A 34 -4.80 -11.76 -3.00
CA ASN A 34 -5.76 -12.07 -4.04
C ASN A 34 -6.38 -13.45 -3.78
N PRO A 35 -7.59 -13.54 -3.21
CA PRO A 35 -8.26 -14.82 -2.99
C PRO A 35 -8.90 -15.40 -4.27
N THR A 36 -8.82 -14.70 -5.41
CA THR A 36 -9.49 -15.12 -6.65
C THR A 36 -8.59 -16.01 -7.50
N ASP A 37 -9.21 -16.76 -8.42
CA ASP A 37 -8.51 -17.59 -9.41
C ASP A 37 -8.06 -16.83 -10.66
N ARG A 38 -8.04 -15.49 -10.60
CA ARG A 38 -7.68 -14.62 -11.73
C ARG A 38 -6.64 -13.61 -11.33
N ASN A 39 -5.87 -13.13 -12.30
CA ASN A 39 -4.88 -12.09 -12.08
C ASN A 39 -5.57 -10.74 -11.86
N VAL A 40 -5.22 -10.07 -10.77
CA VAL A 40 -5.81 -8.78 -10.39
C VAL A 40 -4.74 -7.70 -10.42
N CYS A 41 -4.99 -6.64 -11.19
CA CYS A 41 -4.15 -5.45 -11.21
C CYS A 41 -4.52 -4.52 -10.04
N PHE A 42 -3.52 -4.03 -9.32
CA PHE A 42 -3.73 -3.02 -8.28
C PHE A 42 -2.98 -1.72 -8.60
N LYS A 43 -3.52 -0.61 -8.12
CA LYS A 43 -2.87 0.70 -8.17
C LYS A 43 -3.11 1.42 -6.85
N VAL A 44 -2.03 1.73 -6.16
CA VAL A 44 -2.07 2.49 -4.92
C VAL A 44 -2.22 3.97 -5.26
N LYS A 45 -3.12 4.65 -4.56
CA LYS A 45 -3.29 6.09 -4.62
C LYS A 45 -3.21 6.61 -3.20
N THR A 46 -2.32 7.57 -2.97
CA THR A 46 -2.23 8.30 -1.70
C THR A 46 -2.74 9.72 -1.91
N THR A 47 -3.37 10.28 -0.89
CA THR A 47 -3.82 11.68 -0.87
C THR A 47 -2.66 12.64 -0.65
N ALA A 48 -1.48 12.15 -0.21
CA ALA A 48 -0.28 12.95 0.03
C ALA A 48 0.97 12.34 -0.64
N PRO A 49 1.05 12.33 -1.98
CA PRO A 49 2.16 11.71 -2.73
C PRO A 49 3.52 12.38 -2.50
N ARG A 50 3.54 13.63 -2.02
CA ARG A 50 4.78 14.32 -1.63
C ARG A 50 5.35 13.86 -0.29
N ARG A 51 4.50 13.31 0.59
CA ARG A 51 4.88 12.87 1.95
C ARG A 51 5.17 11.38 2.01
N TYR A 52 4.45 10.59 1.22
CA TYR A 52 4.56 9.13 1.26
C TYR A 52 5.10 8.57 -0.04
N CYS A 53 6.12 7.72 0.07
CA CYS A 53 6.62 6.90 -1.03
C CYS A 53 6.05 5.49 -0.88
N VAL A 54 5.37 4.99 -1.92
CA VAL A 54 4.79 3.64 -1.93
C VAL A 54 5.54 2.77 -2.94
N ARG A 55 5.95 1.56 -2.52
CA ARG A 55 6.63 0.58 -3.36
C ARG A 55 6.12 -0.84 -3.05
N PRO A 56 5.67 -1.62 -4.05
CA PRO A 56 5.30 -1.21 -5.41
C PRO A 56 4.03 -0.33 -5.44
N ASN A 57 4.00 0.68 -6.32
CA ASN A 57 2.84 1.59 -6.49
C ASN A 57 1.72 0.97 -7.35
N SER A 58 2.09 0.09 -8.26
CA SER A 58 1.16 -0.65 -9.11
C SER A 58 1.78 -1.99 -9.44
N GLY A 59 0.93 -2.97 -9.74
CA GLY A 59 1.38 -4.29 -10.11
C GLY A 59 0.21 -5.22 -10.39
N ILE A 60 0.55 -6.48 -10.62
CA ILE A 60 -0.40 -7.56 -10.83
C ILE A 60 -0.16 -8.56 -9.70
N ILE A 61 -1.24 -9.07 -9.13
CA ILE A 61 -1.22 -10.14 -8.14
C ILE A 61 -1.83 -11.35 -8.81
N ASP A 62 -1.06 -12.43 -8.90
CA ASP A 62 -1.52 -13.69 -9.46
C ASP A 62 -2.59 -14.33 -8.57
N ALA A 63 -3.34 -15.26 -9.15
CA ALA A 63 -4.36 -16.03 -8.45
C ALA A 63 -3.82 -16.70 -7.18
N GLY A 64 -4.49 -16.51 -6.05
CA GLY A 64 -4.11 -17.11 -4.76
C GLY A 64 -2.81 -16.56 -4.13
N THR A 65 -2.20 -15.52 -4.69
CA THR A 65 -0.95 -14.95 -4.18
C THR A 65 -1.17 -13.71 -3.31
N SER A 66 -0.14 -13.34 -2.57
CA SER A 66 -0.12 -12.09 -1.78
C SER A 66 1.13 -11.28 -2.06
N ILE A 67 1.00 -9.97 -2.01
CA ILE A 67 2.09 -9.02 -2.19
C ILE A 67 2.14 -8.04 -1.03
N ASN A 68 3.35 -7.71 -0.60
CA ASN A 68 3.59 -6.69 0.41
C ASN A 68 3.92 -5.37 -0.27
N VAL A 69 3.09 -4.36 0.01
CA VAL A 69 3.28 -2.98 -0.40
C VAL A 69 3.85 -2.21 0.79
N PHE A 70 4.98 -1.55 0.59
CA PHE A 70 5.63 -0.74 1.61
C PHE A 70 5.30 0.72 1.38
N GLY A 71 4.65 1.34 2.37
CA GLY A 71 4.56 2.79 2.49
C GLY A 71 5.71 3.30 3.33
N LYS A 72 6.43 4.31 2.84
CA LYS A 72 7.48 5.02 3.57
C LYS A 72 7.05 6.46 3.79
N ASP A 73 7.02 6.92 5.03
CA ASP A 73 6.90 8.34 5.32
C ASP A 73 8.25 8.99 5.01
N LEU A 74 8.31 9.72 3.90
CA LEU A 74 9.51 10.43 3.42
C LEU A 74 9.58 11.84 4.00
N CYS A 75 8.59 12.29 4.79
CA CYS A 75 8.45 13.68 5.19
C CYS A 75 9.55 14.17 6.16
N ILE A 76 10.45 13.30 6.63
CA ILE A 76 11.51 13.67 7.58
C ILE A 76 12.88 13.84 6.92
N PHE A 77 13.15 13.20 5.77
CA PHE A 77 14.50 13.22 5.19
C PHE A 77 14.76 14.34 4.16
N PHE A 78 13.74 15.11 3.75
CA PHE A 78 13.90 16.19 2.77
C PHE A 78 13.66 17.60 3.33
N ALA A 79 13.46 17.73 4.65
CA ALA A 79 13.35 19.02 5.33
C ALA A 79 14.56 19.24 6.26
N ARG A 80 15.76 19.26 5.67
CA ARG A 80 16.90 20.05 6.15
C ARG A 80 17.63 20.63 4.95
#